data_AF-A0A183E2W9-F1
#
_entry.id   AF-A0A183E2W9-F1
#
_cell.length_a   1.000
_cell.length_b   1.000
_cell.length_c   1.000
_cell.angle_alpha   90.00
_cell.angle_beta   90.00
_cell.angle_gamma   90.00
#
_symmetry.space_group_name_H-M   'P 1'
#
loop_
_entity.id
_entity.type
_entity.pdbx_description
1 polymer ?
#
loop_
_entity_poly.entity_id
_entity_poly.type
_entity_poly.pdbx_seq_one_letter_code
_entity_poly.pdbx_strand_id
1 'polypeptide(L)'
;MNHFEAYKTADMYAVGLIIWEIAWRCSANSEPVNPFELPYFDRVSRDPSVEEMKQCVCTRKLRPTIPEFWRTDQVFLLLSTFRYKSMR
;
A
#
# COMPACT_ATOMS: atom_id res chain seq x y z
N MET A 1 -22.06 -6.78 -15.64
CA MET A 1 -20.95 -6.67 -14.67
C MET A 1 -21.56 -6.67 -13.28
N ASN A 2 -21.22 -7.63 -12.42
CA ASN A 2 -21.85 -7.72 -11.10
C ASN A 2 -21.22 -6.65 -10.18
N HIS A 3 -21.88 -5.49 -10.04
CA HIS A 3 -21.36 -4.32 -9.33
C HIS A 3 -20.86 -4.65 -7.91
N PHE A 4 -21.46 -5.64 -7.26
CA PHE A 4 -21.05 -6.12 -5.94
C PHE A 4 -19.61 -6.63 -5.90
N GLU A 5 -19.18 -7.39 -6.91
CA GLU A 5 -17.79 -7.89 -6.97
C GLU A 5 -16.78 -6.75 -7.13
N ALA A 6 -17.15 -5.70 -7.87
CA ALA A 6 -16.30 -4.52 -8.04
C ALA A 6 -16.15 -3.72 -6.74
N TYR A 7 -17.21 -3.65 -5.92
CA TYR A 7 -17.11 -3.02 -4.59
C TYR A 7 -16.21 -3.84 -3.66
N LYS A 8 -16.36 -5.17 -3.64
CA LYS A 8 -15.47 -6.03 -2.85
C LYS A 8 -14.01 -5.88 -3.23
N THR A 9 -13.67 -5.80 -4.52
CA THR A 9 -12.29 -5.61 -4.94
C THR A 9 -11.76 -4.23 -4.60
N ALA A 10 -12.60 -3.19 -4.63
CA ALA A 10 -12.25 -1.86 -4.15
C ALA A 10 -11.97 -1.85 -2.62
N ASP A 11 -12.80 -2.54 -1.83
CA ASP A 11 -12.58 -2.69 -0.40
C ASP A 11 -11.29 -3.45 -0.09
N MET A 12 -11.01 -4.53 -0.82
CA MET A 12 -9.76 -5.28 -0.67
C MET A 12 -8.52 -4.43 -1.02
N TYR A 13 -8.65 -3.49 -1.95
CA TYR A 13 -7.58 -2.51 -2.20
C TYR A 13 -7.36 -1.60 -0.99
N ALA A 14 -8.42 -1.04 -0.41
CA ALA A 14 -8.32 -0.20 0.78
C ALA A 14 -7.72 -0.97 1.98
N VAL A 15 -8.13 -2.22 2.18
CA VAL A 15 -7.54 -3.12 3.18
C VAL A 15 -6.04 -3.32 2.94
N GLY A 16 -5.62 -3.49 1.68
CA GLY A 16 -4.20 -3.59 1.32
C GLY A 16 -3.38 -2.35 1.71
N LEU A 17 -3.97 -1.15 1.62
CA LEU A 17 -3.33 0.09 2.08
C LEU A 17 -3.20 0.12 3.60
N ILE A 18 -4.24 -0.28 4.33
CA ILE A 18 -4.21 -0.34 5.81
C ILE A 18 -3.16 -1.34 6.29
N ILE A 19 -3.06 -2.51 5.65
CA ILE A 19 -2.03 -3.51 5.97
C ILE A 19 -0.63 -2.93 5.76
N TRP A 20 -0.42 -2.11 4.71
CA TRP A 20 0.84 -1.41 4.49
C TRP A 20 1.13 -0.42 5.62
N GLU A 21 0.15 0.35 6.09
CA GLU A 21 0.32 1.29 7.21
C GLU A 21 0.71 0.58 8.51
N ILE A 22 0.07 -0.55 8.80
CA ILE A 22 0.39 -1.38 9.97
C ILE A 22 1.82 -1.89 9.87
N ALA A 23 2.18 -2.48 8.72
CA ALA A 23 3.51 -3.03 8.49
C ALA A 23 4.62 -1.95 8.50
N TRP A 24 4.32 -0.72 8.09
CA TRP A 24 5.25 0.42 8.14
C TRP A 24 5.65 0.77 9.58
N ARG A 25 4.75 0.52 10.53
CA ARG A 25 4.96 0.75 11.97
C ARG A 25 5.52 -0.46 12.70
N CYS A 26 5.74 -1.59 12.02
CA CYS A 26 6.35 -2.76 12.62
C CYS A 26 7.88 -2.72 12.49
N SER A 27 8.56 -3.22 13.52
CA SER A 27 10.00 -3.47 13.51
C SER A 27 10.24 -4.97 13.47
N ALA A 28 11.03 -5.43 12.49
CA ALA A 28 11.65 -6.74 12.53
C ALA A 28 13.01 -6.60 13.22
N ASN A 29 13.37 -7.55 14.09
CA ASN A 29 14.73 -7.69 14.62
C ASN A 29 15.31 -6.44 15.33
N SER A 30 14.47 -5.67 16.03
CA SER A 30 14.89 -4.47 16.78
C SER A 30 15.40 -3.31 15.91
N GLU A 31 15.08 -3.30 14.62
CA GLU A 31 15.30 -2.16 13.72
C GLU A 31 14.48 -0.93 14.17
N PRO A 32 14.98 0.30 13.95
CA PRO A 32 14.22 1.51 14.22
C PRO A 32 12.89 1.52 13.46
N VAL A 33 11.79 1.83 14.16
CA VAL A 33 10.47 1.95 13.55
C VAL A 33 10.38 3.23 12.74
N ASN A 34 9.88 3.15 11.51
CA ASN A 34 9.67 4.33 10.67
C ASN A 34 8.65 5.30 11.32
N PRO A 35 8.81 6.63 11.12
CA PRO A 35 7.77 7.59 11.47
C PRO A 35 6.43 7.22 10.85
N PHE A 36 5.33 7.58 11.50
CA PHE A 36 4.00 7.38 10.93
C PHE A 36 3.87 8.15 9.61
N GLU A 37 3.44 7.45 8.58
CA GLU A 37 3.16 8.02 7.27
C GLU A 37 1.94 7.36 6.65
N LEU A 38 1.22 8.14 5.83
CA LEU A 38 0.07 7.64 5.07
C LEU A 38 0.51 6.92 3.79
N PRO A 39 -0.32 6.02 3.23
CA PRO A 39 -0.06 5.45 1.92
C PRO A 39 0.11 6.58 0.89
N TYR A 40 1.15 6.49 0.07
CA TYR A 40 1.49 7.49 -0.96
C TYR A 40 1.97 8.85 -0.44
N PHE A 41 2.33 9.00 0.85
CA PHE A 41 2.86 10.27 1.39
C PHE A 41 4.03 10.88 0.58
N ASP A 42 4.84 10.03 -0.07
CA ASP A 42 5.98 10.41 -0.89
C ASP A 42 5.62 10.71 -2.36
N ARG A 43 4.35 10.52 -2.74
CA ARG A 43 3.89 10.59 -4.15
C ARG A 43 2.80 11.61 -4.41
N VAL A 44 2.06 12.01 -3.38
CA VAL A 44 0.94 12.94 -3.50
C VAL A 44 0.99 13.98 -2.37
N SER A 45 0.26 15.07 -2.55
CA SER A 45 0.05 16.08 -1.52
C SER A 45 -0.71 15.50 -0.31
N ARG A 46 -0.61 16.19 0.85
CA ARG A 46 -1.23 15.72 2.11
C ARG A 46 -2.76 15.62 2.03
N ASP A 47 -3.40 16.44 1.20
CA ASP A 47 -4.85 16.42 0.94
C ASP A 47 -5.07 16.31 -0.57
N PRO A 48 -4.87 15.11 -1.15
CA PRO A 48 -4.77 14.96 -2.58
C PRO A 48 -6.13 15.01 -3.26
N SER A 49 -6.18 15.68 -4.41
CA SER A 49 -7.38 15.65 -5.25
C SER A 49 -7.59 14.27 -5.88
N VAL A 50 -8.82 14.00 -6.34
CA VAL A 50 -9.14 12.76 -7.07
C VAL A 50 -8.26 12.59 -8.32
N GLU A 51 -7.99 13.67 -9.05
CA GLU A 51 -7.17 13.60 -10.26
C GLU A 51 -5.70 13.33 -9.94
N GLU A 52 -5.18 13.87 -8.83
CA GLU A 52 -3.83 13.58 -8.35
C GLU A 52 -3.67 12.10 -7.97
N MET A 53 -4.61 11.56 -7.20
CA MET A 53 -4.63 10.13 -6.84
C MET A 53 -4.76 9.23 -8.08
N LYS A 54 -5.62 9.61 -9.04
CA LYS A 54 -5.79 8.88 -10.31
C LYS A 54 -4.53 8.92 -11.15
N GLN A 55 -3.85 10.06 -11.23
CA GLN A 55 -2.59 10.16 -11.96
C GLN A 55 -1.51 9.27 -11.31
N CYS A 56 -1.44 9.24 -9.99
CA CYS A 56 -0.51 8.39 -9.23
C CYS A 56 -0.82 6.89 -9.42
N VAL A 57 -2.05 6.46 -9.14
CA VAL A 57 -2.43 5.05 -9.01
C VAL A 57 -2.80 4.40 -10.35
N CYS A 58 -3.54 5.11 -11.20
CA CYS A 58 -4.10 4.57 -12.44
C CYS A 58 -3.19 4.85 -13.64
N THR A 59 -2.77 6.10 -13.82
CA THR A 59 -1.95 6.50 -14.97
C THR A 59 -0.51 6.05 -14.81
N ARG A 60 0.14 6.43 -13.70
CA ARG A 60 1.55 6.09 -13.42
C ARG A 60 1.73 4.71 -12.79
N LYS A 61 0.64 4.04 -12.40
CA LYS A 61 0.62 2.70 -11.80
C LYS A 61 1.53 2.57 -10.57
N LEU A 62 1.67 3.66 -9.81
CA LEU A 62 2.47 3.67 -8.59
C LEU A 62 1.71 3.01 -7.43
N ARG A 63 2.46 2.56 -6.43
CA ARG A 63 1.97 1.90 -5.22
C ARG A 63 2.81 2.36 -4.01
N PRO A 64 2.37 2.19 -2.75
CA PRO A 64 3.09 2.69 -1.56
C PRO A 64 4.44 2.01 -1.34
N THR A 65 5.52 2.77 -1.16
CA THR A 65 6.91 2.28 -1.13
C THR A 65 7.12 1.11 -0.15
N ILE A 66 7.90 0.10 -0.55
CA ILE A 66 8.26 -1.04 0.31
C ILE A 66 9.69 -0.83 0.80
N PRO A 67 9.93 -0.74 2.11
CA PRO A 67 11.28 -0.65 2.66
C PRO A 67 12.12 -1.90 2.35
N GLU A 68 13.42 -1.75 2.14
CA GLU A 68 14.29 -2.87 1.80
C GLU A 68 14.36 -3.92 2.92
N PHE A 69 14.30 -3.49 4.20
CA PHE A 69 14.29 -4.39 5.35
C PHE A 69 13.04 -5.30 5.41
N TRP A 70 11.96 -4.99 4.67
CA TRP A 70 10.83 -5.93 4.56
C TRP A 70 11.22 -7.22 3.83
N ARG A 71 12.32 -7.22 3.07
CA ARG A 71 12.80 -8.41 2.37
C ARG A 71 13.51 -9.40 3.29
N THR A 72 13.94 -8.97 4.47
CA THR A 72 14.68 -9.83 5.42
C THR A 72 13.76 -10.63 6.33
N ASP A 73 12.47 -10.29 6.37
CA ASP A 73 11.46 -10.96 7.17
C ASP A 73 10.39 -11.60 6.26
N GLN A 74 10.04 -12.86 6.52
CA GLN A 74 9.14 -13.61 5.64
C GLN A 74 7.71 -13.04 5.62
N VAL A 75 7.25 -12.46 6.73
CA VAL A 75 5.92 -11.87 6.83
C VAL A 75 5.88 -10.59 6.01
N PHE A 76 6.85 -9.70 6.19
CA PHE A 76 6.92 -8.46 5.42
C PHE A 76 7.16 -8.70 3.93
N LEU A 77 7.91 -9.74 3.58
CA LEU A 77 8.08 -10.18 2.20
C LEU A 77 6.74 -10.64 1.61
N LEU A 78 5.95 -11.45 2.32
CA LEU A 78 4.63 -11.87 1.86
C LEU A 78 3.70 -10.67 1.63
N LEU A 79 3.68 -9.71 2.56
CA LEU A 79 2.89 -8.48 2.42
C LEU A 79 3.30 -7.68 1.17
N SER A 80 4.59 -7.63 0.86
CA SER A 80 5.09 -6.99 -0.36
C SER A 80 4.57 -7.65 -1.65
N THR A 81 4.25 -8.95 -1.62
CA THR A 81 3.73 -9.71 -2.77
C THR A 81 2.21 -9.61 -2.93
N PHE A 82 1.46 -9.31 -1.85
CA PHE A 82 0.01 -9.11 -1.89
C PHE A 82 -0.39 -8.02 -2.90
N ARG A 83 0.52 -7.06 -3.10
CA ARG A 83 0.50 -5.98 -4.09
C ARG A 83 0.26 -6.42 -5.54
N TYR A 84 0.68 -7.63 -5.91
CA TYR A 84 0.65 -8.09 -7.32
C TYR A 84 -0.60 -8.90 -7.70
N LYS A 85 -1.20 -9.61 -6.75
CA LYS A 85 -2.31 -10.55 -7.05
C LYS A 85 -3.69 -9.94 -6.89
N SER A 86 -3.87 -8.95 -6.01
CA SER A 86 -5.21 -8.39 -5.73
C SER A 86 -5.71 -7.37 -6.77
N MET A 87 -4.98 -7.14 -7.86
CA MET A 87 -5.26 -6.07 -8.84
C MET A 87 -5.22 -6.53 -10.31
N ARG A 88 -5.28 -7.84 -10.56
CA ARG A 88 -5.63 -8.38 -11.87
C ARG A 88 -7.04 -8.91 -11.84
#